data_AF-A0AAW4GGT6-F1
#
_entry.id   AF-A0AAW4GGT6-F1
#
_cell.length_a   1.000
_cell.length_b   1.000
_cell.length_c   1.000
_cell.angle_alpha   90.00
_cell.angle_beta   90.00
_cell.angle_gamma   90.00
#
_symmetry.space_group_name_H-M   'P 1'
#
loop_
_entity.id
_entity.type
_entity.pdbx_description
1 polymer ?
#
loop_
_entity_poly.entity_id
_entity_poly.type
_entity_poly.pdbx_seq_one_letter_code
_entity_poly.pdbx_strand_id
1 'polypeptide(L)'
;MLGLYLFVRTVLPAVLGGAVAMLGARVINRRLARLPPRVIALPDDSLLPSSAAQRRYRRLRRRSPGLNSITLPPKVPRSWIWLAAMVFIGTISLAVYLTPDGPRFQVMVESFVGYPSTVIEVRAPAEQQLRLLDSCTPVLLQTVRPITMRYRRSRTGNPVEVHGLLPVQMRRRGTLLQVATAQPVDAAVLRDALRACSASSGAALTMHARIVAPWREWGWQPWPGRSSQ
;
A
#
# COMPACT_ATOMS: atom_id res chain seq x y z
N MET A 1 2.50 -5.43 -14.41
CA MET A 1 2.44 -4.28 -13.48
C MET A 1 1.03 -3.98 -12.98
N LEU A 2 0.04 -3.74 -13.86
CA LEU A 2 -1.37 -3.56 -13.44
C LEU A 2 -1.92 -4.71 -12.57
N GLY A 3 -1.64 -5.96 -12.94
CA GLY A 3 -2.05 -7.12 -12.15
C GLY A 3 -1.46 -7.14 -10.73
N LEU A 4 -0.18 -6.80 -10.57
CA LEU A 4 0.47 -6.71 -9.25
C LEU A 4 -0.13 -5.59 -8.39
N TYR A 5 -0.39 -4.42 -8.99
CA TYR A 5 -1.04 -3.32 -8.30
C TYR A 5 -2.47 -3.68 -7.84
N LEU A 6 -3.28 -4.28 -8.73
CA LEU A 6 -4.63 -4.73 -8.38
C LEU A 6 -4.59 -5.84 -7.31
N PHE A 7 -3.64 -6.76 -7.40
CA PHE A 7 -3.41 -7.78 -6.39
C PHE A 7 -3.07 -7.16 -5.03
N VAL A 8 -2.07 -6.28 -4.94
CA VAL A 8 -1.73 -5.61 -3.67
C VAL A 8 -2.91 -4.80 -3.13
N ARG A 9 -3.60 -4.05 -3.98
CA ARG A 9 -4.77 -3.23 -3.61
C ARG A 9 -5.96 -4.06 -3.11
N THR A 10 -6.05 -5.35 -3.44
CA THR A 10 -7.15 -6.22 -3.03
C THR A 10 -6.75 -7.15 -1.89
N VAL A 11 -5.59 -7.78 -2.01
CA VAL A 11 -5.08 -8.76 -1.07
C VAL A 11 -4.62 -8.10 0.22
N LEU A 12 -3.96 -6.93 0.18
CA LEU A 12 -3.49 -6.29 1.41
C LEU A 12 -4.67 -5.91 2.33
N PRO A 13 -5.74 -5.21 1.86
CA PRO A 13 -6.91 -4.96 2.70
C PRO A 13 -7.62 -6.25 3.14
N ALA A 14 -7.68 -7.28 2.29
CA ALA A 14 -8.30 -8.55 2.63
C ALA A 14 -7.55 -9.28 3.77
N VAL A 15 -6.21 -9.31 3.71
CA VAL A 15 -5.37 -9.91 4.75
C VAL A 15 -5.47 -9.12 6.05
N LEU A 16 -5.40 -7.78 5.99
CA LEU A 16 -5.54 -6.93 7.17
C LEU A 16 -6.92 -7.07 7.80
N GLY A 17 -7.98 -7.02 7.00
CA GLY A 17 -9.35 -7.26 7.45
C GLY A 17 -9.50 -8.65 8.09
N GLY A 18 -8.96 -9.69 7.45
CA GLY A 18 -8.97 -11.06 7.98
C GLY A 18 -8.25 -11.18 9.32
N ALA A 19 -7.07 -10.55 9.46
CA ALA A 19 -6.31 -10.52 10.71
C ALA A 19 -7.09 -9.81 11.82
N VAL A 20 -7.70 -8.65 11.53
CA VAL A 20 -8.54 -7.91 12.46
C VAL A 20 -9.77 -8.73 12.87
N ALA A 21 -10.43 -9.39 11.94
CA ALA A 21 -11.58 -10.25 12.23
C ALA A 21 -11.18 -11.43 13.12
N MET A 22 -10.05 -12.08 12.83
CA MET A 22 -9.51 -13.18 13.64
C MET A 22 -9.19 -12.72 15.07
N LEU A 23 -8.54 -11.57 15.23
CA LEU A 23 -8.22 -10.99 16.53
C LEU A 23 -9.49 -10.59 17.28
N GLY A 24 -10.44 -9.94 16.62
CA GLY A 24 -11.75 -9.58 17.18
C GLY A 24 -12.49 -10.82 17.69
N ALA A 25 -12.55 -11.88 16.90
CA ALA A 25 -13.15 -13.15 17.30
C ALA A 25 -12.47 -13.76 18.53
N ARG A 26 -11.12 -13.77 18.57
CA ARG A 26 -10.37 -14.26 19.74
C ARG A 26 -10.66 -13.43 21.00
N VAL A 27 -10.73 -12.11 20.88
CA VAL A 27 -11.04 -11.22 22.01
C VAL A 27 -12.47 -11.45 22.50
N ILE A 28 -13.44 -11.54 21.58
CA ILE A 28 -14.84 -11.83 21.90
C ILE A 28 -14.95 -13.19 22.60
N ASN A 29 -14.34 -14.25 22.06
CA ASN A 29 -14.37 -15.59 22.65
C ASN A 29 -13.72 -15.63 24.03
N ARG A 30 -12.56 -14.97 24.21
CA ARG A 30 -11.91 -14.85 25.52
C ARG A 30 -12.78 -14.11 26.54
N ARG A 31 -13.49 -13.06 26.12
CA ARG A 31 -14.39 -12.32 27.01
C ARG A 31 -15.68 -13.10 27.29
N LEU A 32 -16.23 -13.81 26.31
CA LEU A 32 -17.38 -14.70 26.48
C LEU A 32 -17.09 -15.82 27.48
N ALA A 33 -15.90 -16.42 27.44
CA ALA A 33 -15.51 -17.48 28.38
C ALA A 33 -15.47 -16.99 29.84
N ARG A 34 -15.38 -15.68 30.07
CA ARG A 34 -15.43 -15.07 31.41
C ARG A 34 -16.84 -14.69 31.85
N LEU A 35 -17.83 -14.76 30.96
CA LEU A 35 -19.21 -14.43 31.30
C LEU A 35 -19.91 -15.67 31.87
N PRO A 36 -20.78 -15.48 32.89
CA PRO A 36 -21.52 -16.60 33.46
C PRO A 36 -22.44 -17.23 32.39
N PRO A 37 -22.57 -18.57 32.37
CA PRO A 37 -23.52 -19.26 31.51
C PRO A 37 -24.94 -18.75 31.77
N ARG A 38 -25.75 -18.66 30.71
CA ARG A 38 -27.14 -18.21 30.87
C ARG A 38 -28.00 -19.39 31.28
N VAL A 39 -28.55 -19.33 32.49
CA VAL A 39 -29.48 -20.34 32.99
C VAL A 39 -30.90 -19.88 32.63
N ILE A 40 -31.61 -20.68 31.85
CA ILE A 40 -33.03 -20.45 31.56
C ILE A 40 -33.82 -21.49 32.35
N ALA A 41 -34.68 -21.03 33.25
CA ALA A 41 -35.61 -21.90 33.97
C ALA A 41 -36.60 -22.53 32.99
N LEU A 42 -36.82 -23.84 33.12
CA LEU A 42 -37.82 -24.54 32.32
C LEU A 42 -39.15 -24.48 33.08
N PRO A 43 -40.16 -23.79 32.55
CA PRO A 43 -41.48 -23.77 33.17
C PRO A 43 -42.10 -25.17 33.15
N ASP A 44 -42.95 -25.51 34.11
CA ASP A 44 -43.64 -26.81 34.11
C ASP A 44 -44.48 -27.01 32.84
N ASP A 45 -45.09 -25.92 32.36
CA ASP A 45 -45.86 -25.90 31.12
C ASP A 45 -45.10 -25.31 29.92
N SER A 46 -45.36 -25.86 28.73
CA SER A 46 -44.72 -25.36 27.50
C SER A 46 -45.30 -24.00 27.09
N LEU A 47 -44.52 -22.93 27.28
CA LEU A 47 -44.86 -21.57 26.79
C LEU A 47 -44.57 -21.37 25.28
N LEU A 48 -44.34 -22.46 24.54
CA LEU A 48 -43.95 -22.41 23.13
C LEU A 48 -45.21 -22.31 22.24
N PRO A 49 -45.26 -21.36 21.29
CA PRO A 49 -46.45 -21.10 20.48
C PRO A 49 -46.72 -22.15 19.40
N SER A 50 -45.75 -22.99 19.04
CA SER A 50 -45.90 -24.00 17.97
C SER A 50 -46.10 -25.42 18.50
N SER A 51 -47.08 -26.14 17.94
CA SER A 51 -47.40 -27.52 18.34
C SER A 51 -46.23 -28.50 18.18
N ALA A 52 -45.38 -28.30 17.18
CA ALA A 52 -44.16 -29.08 16.98
C ALA A 52 -43.12 -28.85 18.09
N ALA A 53 -42.96 -27.60 18.56
CA ALA A 53 -42.06 -27.28 19.65
C ALA A 53 -42.59 -27.79 20.99
N GLN A 54 -43.90 -27.77 21.21
CA GLN A 54 -44.55 -28.38 22.38
C GLN A 54 -44.33 -29.90 22.42
N ARG A 55 -44.46 -30.61 21.29
CA ARG A 55 -44.16 -32.05 21.20
C ARG A 55 -42.69 -32.34 21.55
N ARG A 56 -41.74 -31.52 21.08
CA ARG A 56 -40.31 -31.64 21.44
C ARG A 56 -40.07 -31.39 22.93
N TYR A 57 -40.74 -30.38 23.50
CA TYR A 57 -40.67 -30.08 24.93
C TYR A 57 -41.13 -31.26 25.80
N ARG A 58 -42.30 -31.84 25.47
CA ARG A 58 -42.82 -33.04 26.17
C ARG A 58 -41.88 -34.22 26.07
N ARG A 59 -41.25 -34.45 24.90
CA ARG A 59 -40.25 -35.51 24.71
C ARG A 59 -39.01 -35.28 25.58
N LEU A 60 -38.55 -34.04 25.69
CA LEU A 60 -37.41 -33.67 26.52
C LEU A 60 -37.72 -33.89 28.01
N ARG A 61 -38.87 -33.43 28.50
CA ARG A 61 -39.36 -33.67 29.87
C ARG A 61 -39.52 -35.15 30.21
N ARG A 62 -40.02 -35.97 29.28
CA ARG A 62 -40.12 -37.43 29.48
C ARG A 62 -38.75 -38.11 29.63
N ARG A 63 -37.72 -37.62 28.94
CA ARG A 63 -36.35 -38.15 29.02
C ARG A 63 -35.58 -37.66 30.25
N SER A 64 -35.93 -36.50 30.77
CA SER A 64 -35.22 -35.88 31.89
C SER A 64 -36.21 -35.17 32.82
N PRO A 65 -36.90 -35.91 33.70
CA PRO A 65 -38.03 -35.40 34.48
C PRO A 65 -37.65 -34.34 35.53
N GLY A 66 -36.40 -34.30 35.99
CA GLY A 66 -35.88 -33.32 36.96
C GLY A 66 -35.14 -32.12 36.35
N LEU A 67 -35.25 -31.90 35.03
CA LEU A 67 -34.51 -30.83 34.36
C LEU A 67 -35.20 -29.48 34.55
N ASN A 68 -34.86 -28.78 35.63
CA ASN A 68 -35.48 -27.51 36.02
C ASN A 68 -34.87 -26.29 35.29
N SER A 69 -33.68 -26.45 34.68
CA SER A 69 -33.02 -25.37 33.96
C SER A 69 -32.14 -25.88 32.83
N ILE A 70 -32.04 -25.11 31.75
CA ILE A 70 -31.07 -25.34 30.66
C ILE A 70 -30.00 -24.25 30.73
N THR A 71 -28.74 -24.68 30.69
CA THR A 71 -27.58 -23.80 30.53
C THR A 71 -27.32 -23.55 29.04
N LEU A 72 -27.39 -22.29 28.63
CA LEU A 72 -27.02 -21.86 27.28
C LEU A 72 -25.70 -21.08 27.30
N PRO A 73 -24.93 -21.14 26.20
CA PRO A 73 -23.74 -20.32 26.07
C PRO A 73 -24.10 -18.83 26.22
N PRO A 74 -23.20 -18.02 26.80
CA PRO A 74 -23.41 -16.60 26.96
C PRO A 74 -23.65 -15.94 25.60
N LYS A 75 -24.66 -15.06 25.54
CA LYS A 75 -25.02 -14.35 24.31
C LYS A 75 -24.01 -13.22 24.07
N VAL A 76 -23.45 -13.13 22.87
CA VAL A 76 -22.59 -12.00 22.48
C VAL A 76 -23.40 -10.71 22.52
N PRO A 77 -22.94 -9.68 23.26
CA PRO A 77 -23.56 -8.36 23.22
C PRO A 77 -23.53 -7.79 21.80
N ARG A 78 -24.66 -7.25 21.32
CA ARG A 78 -24.74 -6.62 19.99
C ARG A 78 -23.73 -5.48 19.83
N SER A 79 -23.43 -4.75 20.92
CA SER A 79 -22.43 -3.68 20.92
C SER A 79 -21.02 -4.17 20.56
N TRP A 80 -20.64 -5.39 20.95
CA TRP A 80 -19.33 -5.95 20.60
C TRP A 80 -19.23 -6.27 19.10
N ILE A 81 -20.34 -6.73 18.51
CA ILE A 81 -20.45 -6.98 17.07
C ILE A 81 -20.31 -5.64 16.31
N TRP A 82 -21.00 -4.59 16.77
CA TRP A 82 -20.89 -3.25 16.17
C TRP A 82 -19.48 -2.67 16.27
N LEU A 83 -18.83 -2.80 17.43
CA LEU A 83 -17.44 -2.35 17.61
C LEU A 83 -16.48 -3.11 16.68
N ALA A 84 -16.60 -4.44 16.60
CA ALA A 84 -15.77 -5.25 15.70
C ALA A 84 -15.99 -4.87 14.23
N ALA A 85 -17.24 -4.63 13.82
CA ALA A 85 -17.57 -4.19 12.47
C ALA A 85 -16.96 -2.82 12.15
N MET A 86 -17.05 -1.85 13.07
CA MET A 86 -16.46 -0.52 12.90
C MET A 86 -14.93 -0.59 12.75
N VAL A 87 -14.26 -1.39 13.57
CA VAL A 87 -12.80 -1.58 13.48
C VAL A 87 -12.42 -2.24 12.16
N PHE A 88 -13.18 -3.25 11.72
CA PHE A 88 -12.94 -3.93 10.45
C PHE A 88 -13.11 -2.99 9.25
N ILE A 89 -14.23 -2.25 9.18
CA ILE A 89 -14.48 -1.26 8.12
C ILE A 89 -13.41 -0.19 8.13
N GLY A 90 -13.11 0.38 9.30
CA GLY A 90 -12.07 1.40 9.45
C GLY A 90 -10.70 0.91 8.97
N THR A 91 -10.33 -0.32 9.29
CA THR A 91 -9.06 -0.92 8.84
C THR A 91 -9.00 -1.07 7.32
N ILE A 92 -10.07 -1.58 6.70
CA ILE A 92 -10.13 -1.74 5.24
C ILE A 92 -10.10 -0.37 4.55
N SER A 93 -10.90 0.58 5.01
CA SER A 93 -10.93 1.94 4.47
C SER A 93 -9.57 2.62 4.59
N LEU A 94 -8.90 2.52 5.74
CA LEU A 94 -7.57 3.06 5.94
C LEU A 94 -6.52 2.38 5.04
N ALA A 95 -6.55 1.04 4.92
CA ALA A 95 -5.64 0.31 4.04
C ALA A 95 -5.80 0.73 2.57
N VAL A 96 -7.05 0.87 2.10
CA VAL A 96 -7.34 1.35 0.74
C VAL A 96 -6.89 2.79 0.55
N TYR A 97 -7.08 3.65 1.55
CA TYR A 97 -6.68 5.06 1.50
C TYR A 97 -5.15 5.24 1.46
N LEU A 98 -4.41 4.46 2.24
CA LEU A 98 -2.95 4.51 2.28
C LEU A 98 -2.29 3.81 1.08
N THR A 99 -3.03 3.00 0.31
CA THR A 99 -2.48 2.34 -0.87
C THR A 99 -2.18 3.40 -1.94
N PRO A 100 -0.92 3.54 -2.38
CA PRO A 100 -0.55 4.53 -3.39
C PRO A 100 -1.29 4.28 -4.70
N ASP A 101 -1.63 5.36 -5.41
CA ASP A 101 -2.22 5.24 -6.75
C ASP A 101 -1.32 4.43 -7.69
N GLY A 102 -1.91 3.80 -8.71
CA GLY A 102 -1.22 2.88 -9.62
C GLY A 102 0.15 3.36 -10.13
N PRO A 103 0.26 4.59 -10.65
CA PRO A 103 1.55 5.15 -11.08
C PRO A 103 2.55 5.33 -9.94
N ARG A 104 2.10 5.74 -8.74
CA ARG A 104 2.97 5.86 -7.55
C ARG A 104 3.46 4.49 -7.07
N PHE A 105 2.60 3.47 -7.13
CA PHE A 105 2.99 2.09 -6.86
C PHE A 105 4.04 1.61 -7.87
N GLN A 106 3.89 1.94 -9.15
CA GLN A 106 4.88 1.59 -10.16
C GLN A 106 6.22 2.30 -9.91
N VAL A 107 6.22 3.60 -9.61
CA VAL A 107 7.44 4.33 -9.20
C VAL A 107 8.10 3.65 -8.00
N MET A 108 7.31 3.27 -7.00
CA MET A 108 7.81 2.58 -5.81
C MET A 108 8.46 1.23 -6.15
N VAL A 109 7.79 0.38 -6.94
CA VAL A 109 8.30 -0.93 -7.34
C VAL A 109 9.56 -0.79 -8.18
N GLU A 110 9.58 0.11 -9.17
CA GLU A 110 10.77 0.34 -9.99
C GLU A 110 11.92 0.93 -9.19
N SER A 111 11.63 1.81 -8.23
CA SER A 111 12.66 2.34 -7.32
C SER A 111 13.25 1.27 -6.40
N PHE A 112 12.49 0.20 -6.13
CA PHE A 112 12.92 -0.93 -5.31
C PHE A 112 13.64 -2.02 -6.12
N VAL A 113 13.05 -2.50 -7.21
CA VAL A 113 13.62 -3.56 -8.07
C VAL A 113 14.82 -3.03 -8.85
N GLY A 114 14.74 -1.77 -9.27
CA GLY A 114 15.69 -1.11 -10.15
C GLY A 114 15.13 -0.95 -11.57
N TYR A 115 15.60 0.08 -12.25
CA TYR A 115 15.24 0.38 -13.64
C TYR A 115 16.50 0.70 -14.46
N PRO A 116 16.50 0.41 -15.77
CA PRO A 116 17.61 0.78 -16.64
C PRO A 116 17.71 2.31 -16.73
N SER A 117 18.90 2.83 -16.47
CA SER A 117 19.20 4.26 -16.46
C SER A 117 20.55 4.54 -17.09
N THR A 118 20.73 5.76 -17.59
CA THR A 118 22.03 6.29 -17.94
C THR A 118 22.53 7.10 -16.75
N VAL A 119 23.63 6.66 -16.13
CA VAL A 119 24.25 7.34 -15.00
C VAL A 119 25.32 8.27 -15.53
N ILE A 120 25.18 9.55 -15.19
CA ILE A 120 26.14 10.61 -15.46
C ILE A 120 26.95 10.82 -14.19
N GLU A 121 28.25 10.69 -14.29
CA GLU A 121 29.18 11.01 -13.22
C GLU A 121 29.90 12.31 -13.55
N VAL A 122 29.83 13.27 -12.63
CA VAL A 122 30.41 14.59 -12.74
C VAL A 122 31.42 14.74 -11.60
N ARG A 123 32.69 14.96 -11.94
CA ARG A 123 33.73 15.27 -10.95
C ARG A 123 33.92 16.78 -10.89
N ALA A 124 33.42 17.42 -9.84
CA ALA A 124 33.54 18.85 -9.62
C ALA A 124 33.42 19.19 -8.11
N PRO A 125 33.97 20.32 -7.64
CA PRO A 125 33.68 20.87 -6.31
C PRO A 125 32.19 21.12 -6.11
N ALA A 126 31.71 21.05 -4.86
CA ALA A 126 30.27 21.12 -4.53
C ALA A 126 29.56 22.38 -5.09
N GLU A 127 30.22 23.53 -5.05
CA GLU A 127 29.74 24.80 -5.63
C GLU A 127 29.48 24.70 -7.13
N GLN A 128 30.38 24.04 -7.87
CA GLN A 128 30.26 23.86 -9.32
C GLN A 128 29.21 22.79 -9.66
N GLN A 129 29.05 21.77 -8.82
CA GLN A 129 28.00 20.75 -8.98
C GLN A 129 26.59 21.37 -8.98
N LEU A 130 26.33 22.32 -8.08
CA LEU A 130 25.04 23.01 -7.99
C LEU A 130 24.78 23.85 -9.25
N ARG A 131 25.77 24.66 -9.67
CA ARG A 131 25.66 25.48 -10.88
C ARG A 131 25.42 24.63 -12.14
N LEU A 132 26.05 23.47 -12.22
CA LEU A 132 25.87 22.49 -13.30
C LEU A 132 24.45 21.90 -13.32
N LEU A 133 23.91 21.53 -12.16
CA LEU A 133 22.55 21.03 -12.06
C LEU A 133 21.54 22.11 -12.48
N ASP A 134 21.77 23.36 -12.08
CA ASP A 134 20.91 24.48 -12.45
C ASP A 134 20.99 24.81 -13.94
N SER A 135 22.19 24.83 -14.54
CA SER A 135 22.34 25.12 -15.98
C SER A 135 21.81 23.99 -16.86
N CYS A 136 21.99 22.74 -16.45
CA CYS A 136 21.54 21.56 -17.18
C CYS A 136 20.13 21.10 -16.78
N THR A 137 19.41 21.88 -15.97
CA THR A 137 18.03 21.58 -15.58
C THR A 137 17.11 21.23 -16.77
N PRO A 138 17.05 22.01 -17.87
CA PRO A 138 16.13 21.71 -18.97
C PRO A 138 16.45 20.38 -19.66
N VAL A 139 17.74 20.02 -19.77
CA VAL A 139 18.17 18.74 -20.35
C VAL A 139 17.79 17.59 -19.42
N LEU A 140 18.04 17.73 -18.12
CA LEU A 140 17.71 16.70 -17.13
C LEU A 140 16.19 16.47 -17.03
N LEU A 141 15.37 17.51 -17.12
CA LEU A 141 13.90 17.38 -17.10
C LEU A 141 13.36 16.59 -18.29
N GLN A 142 14.02 16.63 -19.46
CA GLN A 142 13.64 15.79 -20.61
C GLN A 142 13.93 14.31 -20.39
N THR A 143 14.77 13.97 -19.42
CA THR A 143 15.10 12.57 -19.08
C THR A 143 14.19 11.97 -18.00
N VAL A 144 13.20 12.74 -17.53
CA VAL A 144 12.14 12.28 -16.63
C VAL A 144 11.21 11.34 -17.40
N ARG A 145 10.77 10.24 -16.77
CA ARG A 145 9.90 9.27 -17.42
C ARG A 145 8.46 9.43 -16.91
N PRO A 146 7.51 9.86 -17.76
CA PRO A 146 6.10 9.83 -17.39
C PRO A 146 5.61 8.39 -17.32
N ILE A 147 4.84 8.08 -16.28
CA ILE A 147 4.19 6.79 -16.08
C ILE A 147 2.69 7.04 -16.11
N THR A 148 2.04 6.57 -17.16
CA THR A 148 0.58 6.63 -17.28
C THR A 148 -0.01 5.26 -17.02
N MET A 149 -1.12 5.24 -16.29
CA MET A 149 -1.85 4.01 -16.01
C MET A 149 -3.33 4.24 -16.19
N ARG A 150 -3.91 3.50 -17.12
CA ARG A 150 -5.34 3.52 -17.40
C ARG A 150 -6.01 2.30 -16.78
N TYR A 151 -6.95 2.51 -15.87
CA TYR A 151 -7.72 1.42 -15.26
C TYR A 151 -9.15 1.86 -14.95
N ARG A 152 -10.07 0.88 -14.90
CA ARG A 152 -11.45 1.12 -14.47
C ARG A 152 -11.53 0.95 -12.96
N ARG A 153 -12.08 1.96 -12.26
CA ARG A 153 -12.34 1.88 -10.81
C ARG A 153 -13.59 1.08 -10.47
N SER A 154 -14.56 1.01 -11.40
CA SER A 154 -15.79 0.24 -11.26
C SER A 154 -16.12 -0.49 -12.56
N ARG A 155 -16.90 -1.59 -12.46
CA ARG A 155 -17.26 -2.44 -13.61
C ARG A 155 -17.98 -1.66 -14.74
N THR A 156 -18.76 -0.65 -14.37
CA THR A 156 -19.57 0.19 -15.28
C THR A 156 -19.02 1.61 -15.45
N GLY A 157 -17.92 1.96 -14.79
CA GLY A 157 -17.36 3.31 -14.85
C GLY A 157 -16.45 3.54 -16.06
N ASN A 158 -16.28 4.81 -16.42
CA ASN A 158 -15.30 5.22 -17.41
C ASN A 158 -13.88 4.88 -16.93
N PRO A 159 -12.98 4.49 -17.85
CA PRO A 159 -11.58 4.31 -17.51
C PRO A 159 -10.99 5.62 -17.02
N VAL A 160 -10.29 5.58 -15.90
CA VAL A 160 -9.55 6.71 -15.36
C VAL A 160 -8.10 6.57 -15.78
N GLU A 161 -7.54 7.64 -16.31
CA GLU A 161 -6.12 7.74 -16.61
C GLU A 161 -5.42 8.51 -15.49
N VAL A 162 -4.49 7.83 -14.82
CA VAL A 162 -3.74 8.41 -13.71
C VAL A 162 -2.29 8.55 -14.15
N HIS A 163 -1.68 9.68 -13.79
CA HIS A 163 -0.34 10.04 -14.19
C HIS A 163 0.60 10.02 -12.97
N GLY A 164 1.82 9.55 -13.17
CA GLY A 164 2.93 9.63 -12.24
C GLY A 164 4.21 10.01 -12.98
N LEU A 165 5.21 10.43 -12.23
CA LEU A 165 6.51 10.82 -12.78
C LEU A 165 7.59 10.04 -12.03
N LEU A 166 8.48 9.38 -12.78
CA LEU A 166 9.71 8.83 -12.23
C LEU A 166 10.78 9.92 -12.33
N PRO A 167 11.19 10.54 -11.21
CA PRO A 167 12.14 11.66 -11.24
C PRO A 167 13.55 11.16 -11.55
N VAL A 168 14.36 12.08 -12.06
CA VAL A 168 15.83 11.90 -12.12
C VAL A 168 16.34 11.76 -10.69
N GLN A 169 17.27 10.82 -10.48
CA GLN A 169 17.85 10.57 -9.16
C GLN A 169 19.25 11.18 -9.11
N MET A 170 19.58 11.81 -7.99
CA MET A 170 20.90 12.37 -7.74
C MET A 170 21.54 11.71 -6.53
N ARG A 171 22.86 11.57 -6.57
CA ARG A 171 23.66 11.06 -5.46
C ARG A 171 24.96 11.84 -5.38
N ARG A 172 25.23 12.41 -4.21
CA ARG A 172 26.45 13.18 -3.95
C ARG A 172 27.41 12.35 -3.09
N ARG A 173 28.67 12.29 -3.51
CA ARG A 173 29.79 11.63 -2.81
C ARG A 173 31.01 12.55 -2.83
N GLY A 174 30.99 13.58 -1.99
CA GLY A 174 32.06 14.59 -1.95
C GLY A 174 32.16 15.34 -3.28
N THR A 175 33.29 15.19 -3.97
CA THR A 175 33.55 15.81 -5.28
C THR A 175 32.93 15.08 -6.47
N LEU A 176 32.29 13.92 -6.23
CA LEU A 176 31.57 13.16 -7.25
C LEU A 176 30.06 13.36 -7.12
N LEU A 177 29.44 13.87 -8.18
CA LEU A 177 28.00 13.91 -8.36
C LEU A 177 27.60 12.83 -9.37
N GLN A 178 26.71 11.93 -8.98
CA GLN A 178 26.10 10.94 -9.86
C GLN A 178 24.64 11.32 -10.11
N VAL A 179 24.23 11.36 -11.38
CA VAL A 179 22.85 11.66 -11.80
C VAL A 179 22.36 10.50 -12.65
N ALA A 180 21.28 9.85 -12.23
CA ALA A 180 20.66 8.74 -12.96
C ALA A 180 19.37 9.22 -13.62
N THR A 181 19.31 9.10 -14.95
CA THR A 181 18.11 9.38 -15.73
C THR A 181 16.99 8.39 -15.41
N ALA A 182 15.73 8.77 -15.61
CA ALA A 182 14.58 7.90 -15.32
C ALA A 182 14.31 6.85 -16.43
N GLN A 183 15.02 6.97 -17.56
CA GLN A 183 14.98 6.06 -18.70
C GLN A 183 16.35 5.99 -19.37
N PRO A 184 16.69 4.91 -20.09
CA PRO A 184 17.90 4.85 -20.88
C PRO A 184 17.83 5.89 -22.01
N VAL A 185 18.82 6.76 -22.07
CA VAL A 185 18.97 7.77 -23.12
C VAL A 185 20.28 7.48 -23.86
N ASP A 186 20.30 7.73 -25.17
CA ASP A 186 21.52 7.64 -25.96
C ASP A 186 22.63 8.50 -25.34
N ALA A 187 23.73 7.84 -24.99
CA ALA A 187 24.87 8.45 -24.33
C ALA A 187 25.55 9.51 -25.21
N ALA A 188 25.47 9.42 -26.54
CA ALA A 188 26.02 10.43 -27.44
C ALA A 188 25.18 11.71 -27.40
N VAL A 189 23.88 11.60 -27.63
CA VAL A 189 22.94 12.73 -27.62
C VAL A 189 22.92 13.42 -26.25
N LEU A 190 22.88 12.64 -25.17
CA LEU A 190 22.91 13.19 -23.82
C LEU A 190 24.24 13.90 -23.53
N ARG A 191 25.36 13.38 -24.05
CA ARG A 191 26.67 14.04 -23.91
C ARG A 191 26.73 15.37 -24.61
N ASP A 192 26.21 15.46 -25.82
CA ASP A 192 26.23 16.71 -26.58
C ASP A 192 25.29 17.75 -25.97
N ALA A 193 24.09 17.34 -25.52
CA ALA A 193 23.19 18.21 -24.77
C ALA A 193 23.78 18.68 -23.44
N LEU A 194 24.45 17.79 -22.70
CA LEU A 194 25.14 18.15 -21.46
C LEU A 194 26.33 19.08 -21.71
N ARG A 195 27.12 18.85 -22.76
CA ARG A 195 28.22 19.76 -23.14
C ARG A 195 27.71 21.14 -23.50
N ALA A 196 26.59 21.24 -24.20
CA ALA A 196 25.97 22.53 -24.53
C ALA A 196 25.56 23.32 -23.28
N CYS A 197 24.98 22.66 -22.25
CA CYS A 197 24.60 23.34 -20.99
C CYS A 197 25.74 23.47 -19.97
N SER A 198 26.84 22.73 -20.12
CA SER A 198 28.00 22.71 -19.21
C SER A 198 29.24 23.40 -19.77
N ALA A 199 29.13 24.08 -20.92
CA ALA A 199 30.24 24.74 -21.63
C ALA A 199 31.07 25.69 -20.74
N SER A 200 30.49 26.23 -19.66
CA SER A 200 31.15 27.13 -18.71
C SER A 200 31.81 26.44 -17.51
N SER A 201 31.67 25.12 -17.34
CA SER A 201 32.01 24.43 -16.09
C SER A 201 33.34 23.68 -16.10
N GLY A 202 33.87 23.30 -17.27
CA GLY A 202 35.10 22.50 -17.39
C GLY A 202 35.07 21.12 -16.71
N ALA A 203 33.90 20.64 -16.27
CA ALA A 203 33.79 19.42 -15.48
C ALA A 203 33.99 18.16 -16.34
N ALA A 204 34.71 17.18 -15.79
CA ALA A 204 34.85 15.88 -16.42
C ALA A 204 33.54 15.08 -16.26
N LEU A 205 32.91 14.77 -17.39
CA LEU A 205 31.65 14.03 -17.50
C LEU A 205 31.91 12.61 -18.01
N THR A 206 31.58 11.61 -17.22
CA THR A 206 31.59 10.20 -17.65
C THR A 206 30.18 9.63 -17.59
N MET A 207 29.78 8.85 -18.58
CA MET A 207 28.44 8.27 -18.67
C MET A 207 28.50 6.77 -18.92
N HIS A 208 27.65 6.02 -18.21
CA HIS A 208 27.49 4.59 -18.40
C HIS A 208 26.03 4.17 -18.20
N ALA A 209 25.63 3.09 -18.87
CA ALA A 209 24.33 2.49 -18.68
C ALA A 209 24.38 1.54 -17.48
N ARG A 210 23.43 1.67 -16.56
CA ARG A 210 23.35 0.86 -15.33
C ARG A 210 21.91 0.73 -14.85
N ILE A 211 21.61 -0.40 -14.22
CA ILE A 211 20.36 -0.58 -13.47
C ILE A 211 20.51 0.15 -12.13
N VAL A 212 19.65 1.13 -11.87
CA VAL A 212 19.65 1.91 -10.62
C VAL A 212 18.41 1.56 -9.82
N ALA A 213 18.63 1.20 -8.54
CA ALA A 213 17.57 0.91 -7.56
C ALA A 213 17.69 1.87 -6.37
N PRO A 214 17.11 3.07 -6.44
CA PRO A 214 17.28 4.14 -5.44
C PRO A 214 16.96 3.72 -4.00
N TRP A 215 16.01 2.80 -3.80
CA TRP A 215 15.63 2.35 -2.46
C TRP A 215 16.56 1.27 -1.89
N ARG A 216 17.32 0.58 -2.76
CA ARG A 216 18.31 -0.43 -2.34
C ARG A 216 19.72 0.16 -2.22
N GLU A 217 20.00 1.22 -2.96
CA GLU A 217 21.30 1.87 -3.00
C GLU A 217 21.31 3.15 -2.14
N TRP A 218 22.20 3.22 -1.16
CA TRP A 218 22.27 4.36 -0.24
C TRP A 218 22.62 5.69 -0.95
N GLY A 219 21.92 6.77 -0.61
CA GLY A 219 22.30 8.13 -0.99
C GLY A 219 21.76 8.61 -2.34
N TRP A 220 20.92 7.84 -3.01
CA TRP A 220 20.08 8.37 -4.09
C TRP A 220 18.93 9.18 -3.50
N GLN A 221 18.71 10.35 -4.08
CA GLN A 221 17.61 11.24 -3.73
C GLN A 221 16.93 11.73 -5.01
N PRO A 222 15.60 11.88 -5.02
CA PRO A 222 14.92 12.47 -6.14
C PRO A 222 15.43 13.90 -6.32
N TRP A 223 15.87 14.23 -7.53
CA TRP A 223 16.27 15.59 -7.84
C TRP A 223 14.99 16.45 -7.88
N PRO A 224 14.87 17.49 -7.02
CA PRO A 224 13.62 18.25 -6.89
C PRO A 224 13.27 19.07 -8.13
N GLY A 225 14.23 19.26 -9.06
CA GLY A 225 14.08 20.19 -10.16
C GLY A 225 13.77 21.61 -9.69
N ARG A 226 13.48 22.51 -10.64
CA ARG A 226 13.00 23.87 -10.34
C ARG A 226 11.46 23.92 -10.28
N SER A 227 10.82 22.85 -9.80
CA SER A 227 9.35 22.69 -9.75
C SER A 227 8.85 22.36 -8.34
N SER A 228 9.58 22.76 -7.30
CA SER A 228 9.13 22.75 -5.90
C SER A 228 8.79 24.16 -5.38
N GLN A 229 8.22 25.00 -6.23
CA GLN A 229 7.49 26.23 -5.86
C GLN A 229 6.20 26.30 -6.68
#